data_AF-A0A7D5MWJ5-F1
#
_entry.id   AF-A0A7D5MWJ5-F1
#
_cell.length_a   1.000
_cell.length_b   1.000
_cell.length_c   1.000
_cell.angle_alpha   90.00
_cell.angle_beta   90.00
_cell.angle_gamma   90.00
#
_symmetry.space_group_name_H-M   'P 1'
#
loop_
_entity.id
_entity.type
_entity.pdbx_description
1 polymer ?
#
loop_
_entity_poly.entity_id
_entity_poly.type
_entity_poly.pdbx_seq_one_letter_code
_entity_poly.pdbx_strand_id
1 'polypeptide(L)' 'MMFRDDDCRLRTDDHAPANLATTKHTALNLIRTAPDKDSFHLRRKVAAWDDDVLASFLTA' A
#
# COMPACT_ATOMS: atom_id res chain seq x y z
N MET A 1 -13.64 1.42 -0.27
CA MET A 1 -13.10 2.71 -0.75
C MET A 1 -12.02 2.43 -1.79
N MET A 2 -12.24 2.90 -3.02
CA MET A 2 -11.27 2.85 -4.11
C MET A 2 -10.47 4.15 -4.05
N PHE A 3 -9.13 4.06 -4.05
CA PHE A 3 -8.27 5.24 -4.04
C PHE A 3 -8.34 5.88 -5.43
N ARG A 4 -8.77 7.15 -5.50
CA ARG A 4 -8.96 7.91 -6.75
C ARG A 4 -7.61 8.39 -7.29
N ASP A 5 -6.83 7.43 -7.76
CA ASP A 5 -5.45 7.60 -8.24
C ASP A 5 -5.35 8.62 -9.39
N ASP A 6 -6.44 8.79 -10.15
CA ASP A 6 -6.54 9.72 -11.29
C ASP A 6 -6.69 11.19 -10.85
N ASP A 7 -7.20 11.47 -9.66
CA ASP A 7 -7.35 12.84 -9.14
C ASP A 7 -6.10 13.32 -8.39
N CYS A 8 -5.06 12.48 -8.31
CA CYS A 8 -3.85 12.79 -7.55
C CYS A 8 -2.96 13.76 -8.31
N ARG A 9 -2.96 15.04 -7.94
CA ARG A 9 -2.19 16.12 -8.59
C ARG A 9 -0.68 15.88 -8.60
N LEU A 10 -0.15 15.10 -7.66
CA LEU A 10 1.26 14.73 -7.64
C LEU A 10 1.71 13.98 -8.92
N ARG A 11 0.79 13.55 -9.79
CA ARG A 11 1.13 12.90 -11.05
C ARG A 11 1.47 13.88 -12.20
N THR A 12 1.37 15.18 -11.99
CA THR A 12 1.77 16.15 -13.02
C THR A 12 3.25 16.55 -12.95
N ASP A 13 3.93 16.20 -11.86
CA ASP A 13 5.29 16.66 -11.57
C ASP A 13 6.32 15.57 -11.93
N ASP A 14 7.38 15.92 -12.65
CA ASP A 14 8.48 15.07 -13.14
C ASP A 14 8.47 13.59 -12.73
N HIS A 15 9.07 13.27 -11.58
CA HIS A 15 9.32 11.89 -11.14
C HIS A 15 8.22 11.32 -10.23
N ALA A 16 7.27 12.13 -9.80
CA ALA A 16 6.29 11.74 -8.81
C ALA A 16 5.32 10.62 -9.28
N PRO A 17 4.86 10.54 -10.55
CA PRO A 17 4.09 9.41 -11.05
C PRO A 17 4.82 8.07 -10.90
N ALA A 18 6.09 8.03 -11.31
CA ALA A 18 6.90 6.82 -11.31
C ALA A 18 7.22 6.38 -9.87
N ASN A 19 7.55 7.33 -9.00
CA ASN A 19 7.80 7.06 -7.59
C ASN A 19 6.54 6.54 -6.90
N LEU A 20 5.38 7.17 -7.11
CA LEU A 20 4.12 6.74 -6.48
C LEU A 20 3.68 5.36 -6.98
N ALA A 21 3.83 5.08 -8.28
CA ALA A 21 3.57 3.76 -8.83
C ALA A 21 4.48 2.69 -8.20
N THR A 22 5.77 3.00 -8.05
CA THR A 22 6.75 2.12 -7.41
C THR A 22 6.37 1.86 -5.94
N THR A 23 6.12 2.90 -5.15
CA THR A 23 5.75 2.78 -3.74
C THR A 23 4.48 1.94 -3.56
N LYS A 24 3.46 2.19 -4.38
CA LYS A 24 2.20 1.43 -4.35
C LYS A 24 2.42 -0.04 -4.71
N HIS A 25 3.20 -0.31 -5.76
CA HIS A 25 3.52 -1.68 -6.16
C HIS A 25 4.29 -2.42 -5.05
N THR A 26 5.30 -1.79 -4.45
CA THR A 26 6.06 -2.35 -3.33
C THR A 26 5.15 -2.65 -2.13
N ALA A 27 4.29 -1.70 -1.73
CA ALA A 27 3.36 -1.90 -0.62
C ALA A 27 2.36 -3.05 -0.88
N LEU A 28 1.80 -3.14 -2.09
CA LEU A 28 0.87 -4.22 -2.44
C LEU A 28 1.55 -5.59 -2.44
N ASN A 29 2.81 -5.66 -2.88
CA ASN A 29 3.57 -6.91 -2.86
C ASN A 29 3.89 -7.35 -1.42
N LEU A 30 4.26 -6.42 -0.55
CA LEU A 30 4.48 -6.69 0.88
C LEU A 30 3.23 -7.25 1.55
N ILE A 31 2.08 -6.62 1.33
CA ILE A 31 0.79 -7.08 1.88
C ILE A 31 0.42 -8.47 1.34
N ARG A 32 0.84 -8.80 0.12
CA ARG A 32 0.56 -10.11 -0.50
C ARG A 32 1.35 -11.23 0.16
N THR A 33 2.58 -10.96 0.58
CA THR A 33 3.48 -11.93 1.23
C THR A 33 3.29 -12.02 2.74
N ALA A 34 2.65 -11.03 3.37
CA ALA A 34 2.37 -11.03 4.80
C ALA A 34 1.59 -12.29 5.25
N PRO A 35 2.04 -12.98 6.31
CA PRO A 35 1.41 -14.19 6.82
C PRO A 35 0.11 -13.85 7.57
N ASP A 36 -1.02 -13.94 6.89
CA ASP A 36 -2.34 -13.67 7.48
C ASP A 36 -3.44 -14.50 6.78
N LYS A 37 -4.50 -14.82 7.53
CA LYS A 37 -5.71 -15.50 7.03
C LYS A 37 -6.67 -14.52 6.35
N ASP A 38 -6.50 -13.23 6.58
CA ASP A 38 -7.37 -12.21 6.03
C ASP A 38 -7.29 -12.08 4.51
N SER A 39 -8.40 -11.67 3.92
CA SER A 39 -8.45 -11.28 2.51
C SER A 39 -7.45 -10.14 2.24
N PHE A 40 -6.92 -10.07 1.03
CA PHE A 40 -5.97 -9.02 0.64
C PHE A 40 -6.47 -7.61 0.95
N HIS A 41 -7.76 -7.36 0.73
CA HIS A 41 -8.38 -6.06 0.99
C HIS A 41 -8.47 -5.74 2.49
N LEU A 42 -8.70 -6.76 3.32
CA LEU A 42 -8.78 -6.59 4.77
C LEU A 42 -7.38 -6.36 5.36
N ARG A 43 -6.38 -7.16 4.97
CA ARG A 43 -4.97 -6.93 5.32
C ARG A 43 -4.52 -5.51 5.06
N ARG A 44 -4.79 -4.99 3.84
CA ARG A 44 -4.46 -3.61 3.47
C ARG A 44 -5.12 -2.57 4.37
N LYS A 45 -6.36 -2.83 4.82
CA LYS A 45 -7.08 -1.90 5.70
C LYS A 45 -6.53 -1.95 7.12
N VAL A 46 -6.31 -3.13 7.68
CA VAL A 46 -5.82 -3.26 9.05
C VAL A 46 -4.43 -2.63 9.17
N ALA A 47 -3.50 -2.96 8.26
CA ALA A 47 -2.17 -2.35 8.22
C ALA A 47 -2.18 -0.83 7.92
N ALA A 48 -3.30 -0.25 7.49
CA ALA A 48 -3.44 1.19 7.31
C ALA A 48 -3.96 1.91 8.57
N TRP A 49 -4.48 1.17 9.56
CA TRP A 49 -5.07 1.72 10.79
C TRP A 49 -4.35 1.29 12.07
N ASP A 50 -3.53 0.24 12.01
CA ASP A 50 -2.81 -0.33 13.13
C ASP A 50 -1.31 -0.43 12.79
N ASP A 51 -0.51 0.38 13.49
CA ASP A 51 0.94 0.47 13.28
C ASP A 51 1.69 -0.79 13.74
N ASP A 52 1.17 -1.53 14.73
CA ASP A 52 1.78 -2.79 15.17
C ASP A 52 1.60 -3.87 14.10
N VAL A 53 0.41 -3.92 13.48
CA VAL A 53 0.16 -4.80 12.33
C VAL A 53 1.01 -4.38 11.13
N LEU A 54 1.11 -3.07 10.85
CA LEU A 54 1.98 -2.56 9.79
C LEU A 54 3.44 -2.97 10.01
N ALA A 55 3.96 -2.82 11.22
CA ALA A 55 5.31 -3.21 11.59
C ALA A 55 5.54 -4.71 11.34
N SER A 56 4.57 -5.57 11.71
CA SER A 56 4.65 -7.01 11.47
C SER A 56 4.81 -7.37 10.00
N PHE A 57 4.21 -6.59 9.08
CA PHE A 57 4.31 -6.83 7.64
C PHE A 57 5.65 -6.35 7.07
N LEU A 58 6.24 -5.30 7.65
CA LEU A 58 7.53 -4.74 7.20
C LEU A 58 8.73 -5.59 7.65
N THR A 59 8.59 -6.36 8.72
CA THR A 59 9.66 -7.20 9.28
C THR A 59 9.57 -8.69 8.90
N ALA A 60 8.57 -9.06 8.10
CA ALA A 60 8.28 -10.44 7.70
C ALA A 60 9.23 -10.98 6.62
#